data_AF-A0A1L9VXS2-F1
#
_entry.id   AF-A0A1L9VXS2-F1
#
_cell.length_a   1.000
_cell.length_b   1.000
_cell.length_c   1.000
_cell.angle_alpha   90.00
_cell.angle_beta   90.00
_cell.angle_gamma   90.00
#
_symmetry.space_group_name_H-M   'P 1'
#
loop_
_entity.id
_entity.type
_entity.pdbx_description
1 polymer ?
#
loop_
_entity_poly.entity_id
_entity_poly.type
_entity_poly.pdbx_seq_one_letter_code
_entity_poly.pdbx_strand_id
1 'polypeptide(L)'
;MKLTFGTTLLLLHHLALALPTPEVPEEPAVSIPEEPTVPVQEAATIIPPCQQVCPPEWAPVCAKDEYDNIMIFSSFCRYYNANCGKQRYILGRIEECIEPGNGE
;
A
#
# COMPACT_ATOMS: atom_id res chain seq x y z
N MET A 1 -14.57 0.14 -65.27
CA MET A 1 -15.73 0.37 -64.39
C MET A 1 -15.47 1.63 -63.59
N LYS A 2 -16.40 2.59 -63.63
CA LYS A 2 -16.38 3.86 -62.87
C LYS A 2 -16.97 3.58 -61.49
N LEU A 3 -16.34 4.05 -60.41
CA LEU A 3 -17.00 4.26 -59.11
C LEU A 3 -16.42 5.52 -58.47
N THR A 4 -17.20 6.59 -58.60
CA THR A 4 -17.05 7.88 -57.91
C THR A 4 -17.40 7.70 -56.44
N PHE A 5 -16.46 7.99 -55.53
CA PHE A 5 -16.78 8.08 -54.10
C PHE A 5 -17.22 9.52 -53.79
N GLY A 6 -18.52 9.66 -53.59
CA GLY A 6 -19.18 10.92 -53.27
C GLY A 6 -18.77 11.42 -51.88
N THR A 7 -18.45 12.70 -51.85
CA THR A 7 -18.37 13.55 -50.67
C THR A 7 -19.75 13.65 -50.00
N THR A 8 -19.83 13.33 -48.71
CA THR A 8 -20.92 13.81 -47.86
C THR A 8 -20.35 14.29 -46.54
N LEU A 9 -20.35 15.61 -46.43
CA LEU A 9 -20.09 16.45 -45.29
C LEU A 9 -21.15 16.20 -44.20
N LEU A 10 -20.84 16.66 -42.98
CA LEU A 10 -21.78 17.13 -41.94
C LEU A 10 -22.49 16.09 -41.06
N LEU A 11 -22.00 15.90 -39.82
CA LEU A 11 -22.55 16.57 -38.63
C LEU A 11 -21.77 16.13 -37.37
N LEU A 12 -20.94 17.03 -36.82
CA LEU A 12 -20.51 16.97 -35.42
C LEU A 12 -21.75 17.19 -34.54
N HIS A 13 -22.30 16.12 -33.98
CA HIS A 13 -23.28 16.22 -32.90
C HIS A 13 -22.55 16.15 -31.56
N HIS A 14 -22.60 17.27 -30.85
CA HIS A 14 -22.28 17.39 -29.44
C HIS A 14 -23.14 16.42 -28.62
N LEU A 15 -22.55 15.35 -28.09
CA LEU A 15 -23.12 14.65 -26.94
C LEU A 15 -22.38 15.10 -25.68
N ALA A 16 -22.90 16.17 -25.08
CA ALA A 16 -22.68 16.44 -23.67
C ALA A 16 -23.50 15.43 -22.87
N LEU A 17 -22.85 14.37 -22.38
CA LEU A 17 -23.43 13.47 -21.39
C LEU A 17 -23.53 14.22 -20.06
N ALA A 18 -24.68 14.84 -19.80
CA ALA A 18 -25.06 15.26 -18.46
C ALA A 18 -25.26 14.00 -17.61
N LEU A 19 -24.29 13.71 -16.75
CA LEU A 19 -24.42 12.70 -15.70
C LEU A 19 -25.47 13.19 -14.69
N PRO A 20 -26.44 12.35 -14.29
CA PRO A 20 -27.28 12.66 -13.15
C PRO A 20 -26.40 12.71 -11.90
N THR A 21 -26.37 13.86 -11.23
CA THR A 21 -25.80 13.99 -9.88
C THR A 21 -26.56 13.06 -8.94
N PRO A 22 -25.90 12.15 -8.20
CA PRO A 22 -26.57 11.42 -7.14
C PRO A 22 -27.02 12.43 -6.07
N GLU A 23 -28.32 12.47 -5.81
CA GLU A 23 -28.90 13.21 -4.69
C GLU A 23 -28.38 12.58 -3.39
N VAL A 24 -27.50 13.31 -2.70
CA VAL A 24 -27.01 12.95 -1.36
C VAL A 24 -28.17 13.21 -0.39
N PRO A 25 -28.65 12.21 0.37
CA PRO A 25 -29.65 12.44 1.41
C PRO A 25 -29.03 13.33 2.50
N GLU A 26 -29.69 14.44 2.85
CA GLU A 26 -29.35 15.23 4.04
C GLU A 26 -29.50 14.35 5.29
N GLU A 27 -28.37 14.00 5.90
CA GLU A 27 -28.35 13.34 7.21
C GLU A 27 -28.79 14.32 8.30
N PRO A 28 -29.64 13.90 9.25
CA PRO A 28 -30.06 14.76 10.34
C PRO A 28 -28.86 15.05 11.26
N ALA A 29 -28.72 16.31 11.64
CA ALA A 29 -27.70 16.77 12.59
C ALA A 29 -27.86 16.06 13.94
N VAL A 30 -27.09 14.99 14.14
CA VAL A 30 -26.90 14.35 15.44
C VAL A 30 -25.97 15.23 16.26
N SER A 31 -26.48 15.76 17.36
CA SER A 31 -25.74 16.56 18.33
C SER A 31 -24.77 15.63 19.08
N ILE A 32 -23.47 15.78 18.80
CA ILE A 32 -22.40 15.05 19.50
C ILE A 32 -22.21 15.70 20.88
N PRO A 33 -22.27 14.94 22.00
CA PRO A 33 -21.93 15.46 23.33
C PRO A 33 -20.44 15.84 23.38
N GLU A 34 -20.11 16.98 24.00
CA GLU A 34 -18.73 17.40 24.24
C GLU A 34 -17.96 16.34 25.03
N GLU A 35 -17.08 15.62 24.34
CA GLU A 35 -16.18 14.62 24.90
C GLU A 35 -15.04 15.31 25.67
N PRO A 36 -14.61 14.79 26.84
CA PRO A 36 -13.58 15.42 27.64
C PRO A 36 -12.27 15.48 26.85
N THR A 37 -11.65 16.66 26.80
CA THR A 37 -10.34 16.89 26.19
C THR A 37 -9.26 16.10 26.91
N VAL A 38 -9.07 14.84 26.50
CA VAL A 38 -7.86 14.08 26.78
C VAL A 38 -6.74 14.71 25.94
N PRO A 39 -5.59 15.06 26.52
CA PRO A 39 -4.49 15.62 25.76
C PRO A 39 -4.06 14.61 24.71
N VAL A 40 -4.02 15.06 23.45
CA VAL A 40 -3.49 14.33 22.30
C VAL A 40 -2.08 13.88 22.65
N GLN A 41 -1.93 12.61 23.03
CA GLN A 41 -0.63 11.99 23.17
C GLN A 41 -0.11 11.84 21.74
N GLU A 42 0.78 12.76 21.37
CA GLU A 42 1.69 12.59 20.26
C GLU A 42 2.28 11.17 20.40
N ALA A 43 1.95 10.29 19.46
CA ALA A 43 2.41 8.92 19.46
C ALA A 43 3.93 8.96 19.35
N ALA A 44 4.60 8.99 20.50
CA ALA A 44 6.03 8.85 20.59
C ALA A 44 6.35 7.50 19.97
N THR A 45 6.86 7.50 18.74
CA THR A 45 7.40 6.32 18.09
C THR A 45 8.51 5.83 19.00
N ILE A 46 8.21 4.86 19.87
CA ILE A 46 9.22 4.17 20.65
C ILE A 46 10.00 3.35 19.63
N ILE A 47 11.08 3.93 19.11
CA ILE A 47 12.06 3.24 18.29
C ILE A 47 12.74 2.26 19.25
N PRO A 48 12.47 0.94 19.17
CA PRO A 48 13.06 0.02 20.11
C PRO A 48 14.59 0.05 19.97
N PRO A 49 15.33 -0.15 21.07
CA PRO A 49 16.77 -0.20 21.03
C PRO A 49 17.26 -1.29 20.06
N CYS A 50 18.43 -1.07 19.46
CA CYS A 50 19.11 -2.10 18.69
C CYS A 50 19.39 -3.33 19.57
N GLN A 51 19.49 -4.51 18.93
CA GLN A 51 19.84 -5.77 19.60
C GLN A 51 18.85 -6.17 20.71
N GLN A 52 17.55 -5.94 20.48
CA GLN A 52 16.49 -6.44 21.35
C GLN A 52 16.43 -7.97 21.35
N VAL A 53 16.06 -8.55 22.49
CA VAL A 53 15.77 -9.99 22.60
C VAL A 53 14.49 -10.29 21.83
N CYS A 54 14.58 -11.14 20.81
CA CYS A 54 13.43 -11.51 20.00
C CYS A 54 12.73 -12.76 20.56
N PRO A 55 11.38 -12.81 20.53
CA PRO A 55 10.64 -14.02 20.81
C PRO A 55 11.11 -15.20 19.94
N PRO A 56 10.97 -16.44 20.43
CA PRO A 56 11.35 -17.63 19.67
C PRO A 56 10.34 -18.01 18.58
N GLU A 57 9.20 -17.32 18.50
CA GLU A 57 8.15 -17.56 17.51
C GLU A 57 8.67 -17.37 16.07
N TRP A 58 8.28 -18.30 15.19
CA TRP A 58 8.58 -18.24 13.77
C TRP A 58 7.48 -17.46 13.04
N ALA A 59 7.80 -16.24 12.60
CA ALA A 59 6.91 -15.36 11.85
C ALA A 59 7.72 -14.68 10.74
N PRO A 60 8.05 -15.40 9.65
CA PRO A 60 9.10 -14.99 8.73
C PRO A 60 8.72 -13.74 7.95
N VAL A 61 9.71 -12.90 7.69
CA VAL A 61 9.56 -11.70 6.86
C VAL A 61 10.58 -11.71 5.74
N CYS A 62 10.13 -11.25 4.57
CA CYS A 62 10.95 -11.13 3.39
C CYS A 62 11.60 -9.76 3.32
N ALA A 63 12.88 -9.71 2.96
CA ALA A 63 13.56 -8.48 2.65
C ALA A 63 14.62 -8.67 1.56
N LYS A 64 15.08 -7.56 0.99
CA LYS A 64 16.19 -7.51 0.03
C LYS A 64 17.33 -6.67 0.58
N ASP A 65 18.56 -7.07 0.33
CA ASP A 65 19.72 -6.24 0.63
C ASP A 65 19.93 -5.14 -0.44
N GLU A 66 21.03 -4.39 -0.33
CA GLU A 66 21.40 -3.33 -1.29
C GLU A 66 21.75 -3.85 -2.71
N TYR A 67 21.89 -5.16 -2.88
CA TYR A 67 22.21 -5.85 -4.13
C TYR A 67 21.05 -6.70 -4.65
N ASP A 68 19.83 -6.47 -4.14
CA ASP A 68 18.62 -7.23 -4.46
C ASP A 68 18.66 -8.72 -4.08
N ASN A 69 19.60 -9.15 -3.21
CA ASN A 69 19.59 -10.51 -2.71
C ASN A 69 18.45 -10.71 -1.71
N ILE A 70 17.72 -11.80 -1.90
CA ILE A 70 16.59 -12.20 -1.06
C ILE A 70 17.09 -12.70 0.29
N MET A 71 16.52 -12.16 1.36
CA MET A 71 16.83 -12.52 2.74
C MET A 71 15.53 -12.79 3.52
N ILE A 72 15.46 -13.95 4.18
CA ILE A 72 14.35 -14.29 5.08
C ILE A 72 14.82 -14.11 6.52
N PHE A 73 14.13 -13.24 7.25
CA PHE A 73 14.31 -13.12 8.69
C PHE A 73 13.23 -13.94 9.40
N SER A 74 13.58 -14.60 10.50
CA SER A 74 12.64 -15.44 11.24
C SER A 74 11.53 -14.68 11.98
N SER A 75 11.69 -13.35 12.15
CA SER A 75 10.67 -12.45 12.69
C SER A 75 10.97 -10.98 12.34
N PHE A 76 9.95 -10.12 12.45
CA PHE A 76 10.12 -8.66 12.34
C PHE A 76 11.14 -8.10 13.35
N CYS A 77 11.22 -8.66 14.55
CA CYS A 77 12.22 -8.26 15.54
C CYS A 77 13.65 -8.50 15.03
N ARG A 78 13.90 -9.66 14.39
CA ARG A 78 15.21 -9.98 13.83
C ARG A 78 15.57 -9.07 12.65
N TYR A 79 14.59 -8.79 11.78
CA TYR A 79 14.73 -7.82 10.69
C TYR A 79 15.10 -6.42 11.22
N TYR A 80 14.37 -5.94 12.24
CA TYR A 80 14.64 -4.64 12.84
C TYR A 80 16.04 -4.57 13.47
N ASN A 81 16.44 -5.62 14.20
CA ASN A 81 17.79 -5.71 14.75
C ASN A 81 18.88 -5.65 13.67
N ALA A 82 18.67 -6.33 12.54
CA ALA A 82 19.62 -6.36 11.44
C ALA A 82 19.76 -4.99 10.73
N ASN A 83 18.68 -4.21 10.71
CA ASN A 83 18.64 -2.85 10.17
C ASN A 83 19.00 -1.75 11.16
N CYS A 84 19.32 -2.10 12.41
CA CYS A 84 19.51 -1.09 13.41
C CYS A 84 20.80 -0.29 13.18
N GLY A 85 20.68 1.04 13.18
CA GLY A 85 21.77 1.98 12.93
C GLY A 85 22.19 2.12 11.45
N LYS A 86 21.84 1.17 10.58
CA LYS A 86 22.03 1.23 9.13
C LYS A 86 20.95 0.44 8.43
N GLN A 87 20.20 1.09 7.55
CA GLN A 87 19.20 0.42 6.72
C GLN A 87 19.91 -0.42 5.65
N ARG A 88 19.99 -1.73 5.88
CA ARG A 88 20.64 -2.72 5.01
C ARG A 88 19.63 -3.54 4.20
N TYR A 89 18.41 -3.65 4.72
CA TYR A 89 17.39 -4.53 4.21
C TYR A 89 16.07 -3.79 3.99
N ILE A 90 15.47 -3.93 2.83
CA ILE A 90 14.17 -3.34 2.48
C ILE A 90 13.12 -4.46 2.48
N LEU A 91 11.97 -4.24 3.14
CA LEU A 91 10.91 -5.25 3.16
C LEU A 91 10.44 -5.57 1.74
N GLY A 92 10.40 -6.85 1.45
CA GLY A 92 9.85 -7.42 0.23
C GLY A 92 8.52 -8.11 0.49
N ARG A 93 7.84 -8.50 -0.59
CA ARG A 93 6.67 -9.37 -0.51
C ARG A 93 7.11 -10.80 -0.23
N ILE A 94 6.34 -11.53 0.59
CA ILE A 94 6.74 -12.89 1.00
C ILE A 94 6.86 -13.84 -0.19
N GLU A 95 6.06 -13.61 -1.23
CA GLU A 95 6.07 -14.38 -2.49
C GLU A 95 7.38 -14.21 -3.27
N GLU A 96 8.10 -13.11 -3.06
CA GLU A 96 9.41 -12.89 -3.69
C GLU A 96 10.50 -13.72 -3.00
N CYS A 97 10.31 -14.10 -1.74
CA CYS A 97 11.26 -14.90 -0.97
C CYS A 97 11.05 -16.41 -1.09
N ILE A 98 9.93 -16.84 -1.67
CA ILE A 98 9.69 -18.25 -1.95
C ILE A 98 10.37 -18.52 -3.29
N GLU A 99 11.56 -19.14 -3.27
CA GLU A 99 12.14 -19.62 -4.52
C GLU A 99 11.11 -20.52 -5.22
N PRO A 100 10.91 -20.38 -6.54
CA PRO A 100 10.10 -21.33 -7.27
C PRO A 100 10.73 -22.70 -7.03
N GLY A 101 10.01 -23.55 -6.30
CA GLY A 101 10.55 -24.83 -5.88
C GLY A 101 11.12 -25.56 -7.08
N ASN A 102 12.44 -25.77 -7.06
CA ASN A 102 13.07 -26.79 -7.88
C ASN A 102 12.59 -28.12 -7.28
N GLY A 103 11.39 -28.54 -7.71
CA GLY A 103 10.87 -29.86 -7.44
C GLY A 103 11.77 -30.86 -8.13
N GLU A 104 12.70 -31.42 -7.37
CA GLU A 104 13.35 -32.70 -7.67
C GLU A 104 12.41 -33.86 -7.32
#